data_AF-A0A953Z5X0-F1
#
_entry.id   AF-A0A953Z5X0-F1
#
_cell.length_a   1.000
_cell.length_b   1.000
_cell.length_c   1.000
_cell.angle_alpha   90.00
_cell.angle_beta   90.00
_cell.angle_gamma   90.00
#
_symmetry.space_group_name_H-M   'P 1'
#
loop_
_entity.id
_entity.type
_entity.pdbx_description
1 polymer ?
#
loop_
_entity_poly.entity_id
_entity_poly.type
_entity_poly.pdbx_seq_one_letter_code
_entity_poly.pdbx_strand_id
1 'polypeptide(L)'
;MSYAPLETTLANRLIDAAGLGEIRAKVDAGERLSFDDGIALFESTNLAAVGHLAHRVRTRLHGDKAYFNNNLHINYTNVCQYSCKFCAFAAKEG
;
A
#
# COMPACT_ATOMS: atom_id res chain seq x y z
N MET A 1 -6.24 -10.08 21.34
CA MET A 1 -4.83 -10.03 20.91
C MET A 1 -4.52 -8.58 20.56
N SER A 2 -3.99 -7.82 21.52
CA SER A 2 -3.78 -6.38 21.38
C SER A 2 -2.47 -6.16 20.65
N TYR A 3 -2.52 -5.90 19.34
CA TYR A 3 -1.37 -5.30 18.65
C TYR A 3 -1.24 -3.87 19.17
N ALA A 4 -0.23 -3.61 20.01
CA ALA A 4 0.12 -2.26 20.37
C ALA A 4 0.86 -1.65 19.17
N PRO A 5 0.30 -0.65 18.46
CA PRO A 5 1.06 0.05 17.43
C PRO A 5 2.33 0.62 18.07
N LEU A 6 3.40 0.78 17.27
CA LEU A 6 4.53 1.61 17.69
C LEU A 6 3.96 2.90 18.30
N GLU A 7 4.39 3.23 19.52
CA GLU A 7 4.03 4.49 20.17
C GLU A 7 4.14 5.62 19.15
N THR A 8 3.08 6.41 18.98
CA THR A 8 2.96 7.40 17.89
C THR A 8 4.19 8.31 17.78
N THR A 9 4.82 8.59 18.93
CA THR A 9 6.07 9.33 19.06
C THR A 9 7.27 8.64 18.38
N LEU A 10 7.45 7.33 18.56
CA LEU A 10 8.54 6.58 17.92
C LEU A 10 8.32 6.49 16.42
N ALA A 11 7.09 6.26 15.99
CA ALA A 11 6.75 6.19 14.58
C ALA A 11 6.96 7.54 13.86
N ASN A 12 6.60 8.66 14.49
CA ASN A 12 6.90 9.99 13.96
C ASN A 12 8.41 10.20 13.76
N ARG A 13 9.23 9.85 14.76
CA ARG A 13 10.69 9.96 14.65
C ARG A 13 11.25 9.10 13.51
N LEU A 14 10.72 7.89 13.33
CA LEU A 14 11.12 7.01 12.24
C LEU A 14 10.79 7.62 10.86
N ILE A 15 9.61 8.22 10.74
CA ILE A 15 9.16 8.89 9.52
C ILE A 15 10.02 10.12 9.21
N ASP A 16 10.29 10.95 10.22
CA ASP A 16 11.11 12.14 10.07
C ASP A 16 12.57 11.76 9.72
N ALA A 17 13.13 10.72 10.36
CA ALA A 17 14.46 10.18 10.05
C ALA A 17 14.54 9.56 8.64
N ALA A 18 13.41 9.12 8.09
CA ALA A 18 13.31 8.64 6.72
C ALA A 18 13.17 9.77 5.69
N GLY A 19 13.19 11.05 6.12
CA GLY A 19 13.00 12.20 5.22
C GLY A 19 11.56 12.40 4.75
N LEU A 20 10.58 11.74 5.40
CA LEU A 20 9.18 11.73 4.99
C LEU A 20 8.30 12.68 5.82
N GLY A 21 8.90 13.64 6.53
CA GLY A 21 8.21 14.56 7.45
C GLY A 21 7.16 15.46 6.77
N GLU A 22 7.46 15.99 5.60
CA GLU A 22 6.49 16.81 4.82
C GLU A 22 5.29 15.97 4.36
N ILE A 23 5.55 14.74 3.92
CA ILE A 23 4.51 13.79 3.50
C ILE A 23 3.65 13.39 4.71
N ARG A 24 4.26 13.21 5.89
CA ARG A 24 3.54 13.00 7.14
C ARG A 24 2.57 14.14 7.43
N ALA A 25 3.01 15.39 7.32
CA ALA A 25 2.17 16.55 7.58
C ALA A 25 0.92 16.56 6.67
N LYS A 26 1.09 16.31 5.37
CA LYS A 26 -0.01 16.17 4.41
C LYS A 26 -0.95 15.02 4.77
N VAL A 27 -0.40 13.86 5.13
CA VAL A 27 -1.18 12.66 5.53
C VAL A 27 -2.00 12.92 6.80
N ASP A 28 -1.41 13.58 7.79
CA ASP A 28 -2.05 13.96 9.05
C ASP A 28 -3.16 15.02 8.80
N ALA A 29 -2.94 15.96 7.88
CA ALA A 29 -3.92 16.96 7.44
C ALA A 29 -5.03 16.38 6.52
N GLY A 30 -4.88 15.14 6.04
CA GLY A 30 -5.82 14.52 5.11
C GLY A 30 -5.76 15.07 3.68
N GLU A 31 -4.64 15.68 3.33
CA GLU A 31 -4.40 16.28 2.02
C GLU A 31 -4.03 15.23 0.97
N ARG A 32 -4.34 15.52 -0.30
CA ARG A 32 -3.94 14.67 -1.42
C ARG A 32 -2.44 14.84 -1.68
N LEU A 33 -1.71 13.73 -1.69
CA LEU A 33 -0.31 13.69 -2.08
C LEU A 33 -0.12 14.00 -3.57
N SER A 34 0.98 14.69 -3.89
CA SER A 34 1.38 14.99 -5.25
C SER A 34 2.05 13.79 -5.94
N PHE A 35 2.40 13.95 -7.22
CA PHE A 35 3.20 12.95 -7.94
C PHE A 35 4.59 12.77 -7.31
N ASP A 36 5.26 13.88 -6.99
CA ASP A 36 6.61 13.87 -6.41
C ASP A 36 6.62 13.24 -5.00
N ASP A 37 5.56 13.45 -4.20
CA ASP A 37 5.38 12.75 -2.93
C ASP A 37 5.32 11.22 -3.15
N GLY A 38 4.67 10.78 -4.24
CA GLY A 38 4.59 9.39 -4.63
C GLY A 38 5.96 8.80 -5.02
N ILE A 39 6.76 9.55 -5.77
CA ILE A 39 8.14 9.16 -6.11
C ILE A 39 8.98 9.03 -4.83
N ALA A 40 8.94 10.03 -3.95
CA ALA A 40 9.67 10.00 -2.68
C ALA A 40 9.28 8.80 -1.80
N LEU A 41 7.99 8.44 -1.75
CA LEU A 41 7.53 7.25 -1.04
C LEU A 41 8.03 5.95 -1.68
N PHE A 42 8.05 5.88 -3.01
CA PHE A 42 8.49 4.69 -3.75
C PHE A 42 10.00 4.45 -3.64
N GLU A 43 10.79 5.52 -3.64
CA GLU A 43 12.25 5.49 -3.51
C GLU A 43 12.73 5.32 -2.06
N SER A 44 11.84 5.47 -1.08
CA SER A 44 12.19 5.32 0.33
C SER A 44 12.64 3.89 0.64
N THR A 45 13.82 3.78 1.26
CA THR A 45 14.36 2.49 1.74
C THR A 45 13.78 2.08 3.10
N ASN A 46 13.02 2.97 3.76
CA ASN A 46 12.44 2.71 5.07
C ASN A 46 10.98 2.24 4.96
N LEU A 47 10.81 0.94 4.70
CA LEU A 47 9.49 0.31 4.57
C LEU A 47 8.60 0.51 5.80
N ALA A 48 9.18 0.54 7.00
CA ALA A 48 8.41 0.72 8.24
C ALA A 48 7.83 2.14 8.37
N ALA A 49 8.59 3.17 7.96
CA ALA A 49 8.09 4.55 7.90
C ALA A 49 6.91 4.68 6.92
N VAL A 50 7.07 4.15 5.69
CA VAL A 50 6.02 4.15 4.67
C VAL A 50 4.79 3.36 5.14
N GLY A 51 5.03 2.17 5.72
CA GLY A 51 3.99 1.31 6.26
C GLY A 51 3.20 1.98 7.39
N HIS A 52 3.85 2.77 8.25
CA HIS A 52 3.16 3.49 9.32
C HIS A 52 2.31 4.65 8.77
N LEU A 53 2.79 5.41 7.79
CA LEU A 53 1.99 6.43 7.09
C LEU A 53 0.73 5.80 6.47
N ALA A 54 0.90 4.68 5.77
CA ALA A 54 -0.22 3.94 5.18
C ALA A 54 -1.19 3.41 6.26
N HIS A 55 -0.65 2.86 7.36
CA HIS A 55 -1.44 2.34 8.46
C HIS A 55 -2.32 3.42 9.09
N ARG A 56 -1.80 4.64 9.30
CA ARG A 56 -2.59 5.78 9.81
C ARG A 56 -3.81 6.08 8.97
N VAL A 57 -3.63 6.16 7.65
CA VAL A 57 -4.74 6.43 6.73
C VAL A 57 -5.75 5.29 6.77
N ARG A 58 -5.27 4.03 6.72
CA ARG A 58 -6.10 2.83 6.78
C ARG A 58 -6.93 2.76 8.07
N THR A 59 -6.35 2.99 9.24
CA THR A 59 -7.08 2.93 10.51
C THR A 59 -7.98 4.15 10.72
N ARG A 60 -7.62 5.33 10.23
CA ARG A 60 -8.52 6.49 10.19
C ARG A 60 -9.78 6.20 9.38
N LEU A 61 -9.66 5.52 8.25
CA LEU A 61 -10.79 5.21 7.37
C LEU A 61 -11.58 3.96 7.78
N HIS A 62 -10.94 2.97 8.40
CA HIS A 62 -11.53 1.64 8.57
C HIS A 62 -11.45 1.08 10.00
N GLY A 63 -10.79 1.79 10.92
CA GLY A 63 -10.43 1.26 12.24
C GLY A 63 -9.67 -0.06 12.14
N ASP A 64 -9.97 -0.97 13.05
CA ASP A 64 -9.37 -2.31 13.11
C ASP A 64 -10.10 -3.35 12.24
N LYS A 65 -11.08 -2.93 11.43
CA LYS A 65 -11.83 -3.85 10.58
C LYS A 65 -10.98 -4.36 9.43
N ALA A 66 -11.14 -5.64 9.12
CA ALA A 66 -10.65 -6.25 7.89
C ALA A 66 -11.85 -6.91 7.21
N TYR A 67 -12.05 -6.60 5.93
CA TYR A 67 -13.16 -7.14 5.14
C TYR A 67 -12.66 -8.30 4.29
N PHE A 68 -13.52 -9.29 4.06
CA PHE A 68 -13.26 -10.41 3.16
C PHE A 68 -14.48 -10.64 2.27
N ASN A 69 -14.29 -11.28 1.13
CA ASN A 69 -15.36 -11.68 0.23
C ASN A 69 -15.40 -13.21 0.09
N ASN A 70 -16.60 -13.78 0.05
CA ASN A 70 -16.80 -15.17 -0.35
C ASN A 70 -17.22 -15.18 -1.82
N ASN A 71 -16.33 -15.59 -2.71
CA ASN A 71 -16.56 -15.57 -4.15
C ASN A 71 -16.17 -16.91 -4.80
N LEU A 72 -16.82 -17.23 -5.90
CA LEU A 72 -16.43 -18.31 -6.80
C LEU A 72 -16.06 -17.69 -8.16
N HIS A 73 -14.85 -17.99 -8.63
CA HIS A 73 -14.38 -17.56 -9.95
C HIS A 73 -14.29 -18.76 -10.89
N ILE A 74 -15.11 -18.79 -11.94
CA ILE A 74 -15.11 -19.85 -12.96
C ILE A 74 -14.46 -19.32 -14.23
N ASN A 75 -13.30 -19.85 -14.59
CA ASN A 75 -12.65 -19.60 -15.87
C ASN A 75 -13.10 -20.65 -16.88
N TYR A 76 -14.06 -20.31 -17.74
CA TYR A 76 -14.57 -21.22 -18.77
C TYR A 76 -13.52 -21.62 -19.80
N THR A 77 -12.49 -20.80 -19.99
CA THR A 77 -11.33 -21.08 -20.84
C THR A 77 -10.10 -20.38 -20.29
N ASN A 78 -8.93 -20.95 -20.54
CA ASN A 78 -7.62 -20.34 -20.33
C ASN A 78 -6.92 -19.98 -21.66
N VAL A 79 -7.64 -20.10 -22.80
CA VAL A 79 -7.15 -19.74 -24.14
C VAL A 79 -7.40 -18.25 -24.38
N CYS A 80 -6.36 -17.52 -24.77
CA CYS A 80 -6.43 -16.09 -25.02
C CYS A 80 -5.68 -15.72 -26.31
N GLN A 81 -6.27 -14.85 -27.13
CA GLN A 81 -5.63 -14.35 -28.36
C GLN A 81 -4.52 -13.31 -28.07
N TYR A 82 -4.55 -12.69 -26.89
CA TYR A 82 -3.60 -11.65 -26.50
C TYR A 82 -2.27 -12.22 -26.00
N SER A 83 -1.21 -11.41 -26.11
CA SER A 83 0.17 -11.80 -25.78
C SER A 83 0.72 -11.02 -24.59
N CYS A 84 -0.03 -10.96 -23.48
CA CYS A 84 0.40 -10.27 -22.26
C CYS A 84 1.64 -10.94 -21.66
N LYS A 85 2.74 -10.19 -21.50
CA LYS A 85 4.04 -10.72 -21.01
C LYS A 85 3.99 -11.32 -19.59
N PHE A 86 3.00 -10.97 -18.80
CA PHE A 86 2.85 -11.37 -17.40
C PHE A 86 1.72 -12.40 -17.19
N CYS A 87 0.93 -12.71 -18.21
CA CYS A 87 -0.26 -13.55 -18.06
C CYS A 87 0.01 -14.97 -18.58
N ALA A 88 -0.25 -15.99 -17.75
CA ALA A 88 -0.06 -17.38 -18.12
C ALA A 88 -1.02 -17.87 -19.23
N PHE A 89 -2.16 -17.22 -19.42
CA PHE A 89 -3.14 -17.57 -20.48
C PHE A 89 -2.72 -17.06 -21.87
N ALA A 90 -1.67 -16.24 -21.94
CA ALA A 90 -1.06 -15.79 -23.19
C ALA A 90 -0.07 -16.81 -23.79
N ALA A 91 -0.17 -18.09 -23.39
CA ALA A 91 0.65 -19.17 -23.91
C ALA A 91 0.41 -19.34 -25.42
N LYS A 92 1.49 -19.44 -26.19
CA LYS A 92 1.44 -19.73 -27.63
C LYS A 92 1.74 -21.20 -27.86
N GLU A 93 1.10 -21.79 -28.86
CA GLU A 93 1.48 -23.11 -29.35
C GLU A 93 2.95 -23.08 -29.80
N GLY A 94 3.70 -24.08 -29.37
CA GLY A 94 5.12 -24.26 -29.69
C GLY A 94 5.32 -25.12 -30.94
#